data_AF-A0A9W7TNH1-F1
#
_entry.id   AF-A0A9W7TNH1-F1
#
_cell.length_a   1.000
_cell.length_b   1.000
_cell.length_c   1.000
_cell.angle_alpha   90.00
_cell.angle_beta   90.00
_cell.angle_gamma   90.00
#
_symmetry.space_group_name_H-M   'P 1'
#
loop_
_entity.id
_entity.type
_entity.pdbx_description
1 polymer ?
#
loop_
_entity_poly.entity_id
_entity_poly.type
_entity_poly.pdbx_seq_one_letter_code
_entity_poly.pdbx_strand_id
1 'polypeptide(L)'
;VILANVTGNRLPVNDQNNLFRYKIKLIKVLKGTNYAKQIQYVYTDSSSCGITLDQGRYVLSGHRFKDGIEVGMCDLVKQWDLLSLTEHENFKQTYKMGCDCTISTCSGSPCCPQSKNECVWETNSPDSLGYACLRDSDGICSWYWPSSKVDEDTMCI
;
A
#
# COMPACT_ATOMS: atom_id res chain seq x y z
N VAL A 1 1.75 6.53 2.48
CA VAL A 1 2.67 5.45 2.06
C VAL A 1 4.08 5.99 1.97
N ILE A 2 4.99 5.41 2.73
CA ILE A 2 6.39 5.81 2.80
C ILE A 2 7.30 4.61 2.55
N LEU A 3 8.48 4.88 2.00
CA LEU A 3 9.64 4.00 2.08
C LEU A 3 10.53 4.54 3.19
N ALA A 4 10.79 3.74 4.21
CA ALA A 4 11.59 4.14 5.36
C ALA A 4 12.49 3.00 5.83
N ASN A 5 13.61 3.35 6.45
CA ASN A 5 14.48 2.41 7.14
C ASN A 5 14.13 2.41 8.64
N VAL A 6 13.73 1.27 9.18
CA VAL A 6 13.58 1.06 10.62
C VAL A 6 14.96 0.92 11.23
N THR A 7 15.30 1.83 12.14
CA THR A 7 16.65 1.97 12.72
C THR A 7 16.70 1.72 14.21
N GLY A 8 15.57 1.89 14.90
CA GLY A 8 15.47 1.73 16.35
C GLY A 8 14.68 0.48 16.72
N ASN A 9 14.90 0.03 17.95
CA ASN A 9 14.08 -1.01 18.57
C ASN A 9 12.67 -0.49 18.85
N ARG A 10 11.74 -1.42 19.09
CA ARG A 10 10.40 -1.11 19.58
C ARG A 10 10.48 -0.48 20.97
N LEU A 11 9.99 0.74 21.12
CA LEU A 11 9.99 1.47 22.39
C LEU A 11 8.56 1.82 22.82
N PRO A 12 8.21 1.69 24.11
CA PRO A 12 6.94 2.19 24.62
C PRO A 12 6.88 3.73 24.50
N VAL A 13 5.68 4.25 24.29
CA VAL A 13 5.42 5.70 24.34
C VAL A 13 5.02 6.04 25.77
N ASN A 14 5.89 6.76 26.48
CA ASN A 14 5.60 7.25 27.83
C ASN A 14 4.24 7.99 27.81
N ASP A 15 3.41 7.72 28.81
CA ASP A 15 2.05 8.28 29.02
C ASP A 15 0.90 7.61 28.25
N GLN A 16 1.15 6.55 27.46
CA GLN A 16 0.09 5.78 26.81
C GLN A 16 0.30 4.28 26.97
N ASN A 17 -0.51 3.67 27.84
CA ASN A 17 -0.57 2.21 27.95
C ASN A 17 -0.92 1.64 26.57
N ASN A 18 -0.13 0.66 26.13
CA ASN A 18 -0.28 -0.08 24.88
C ASN A 18 0.16 0.62 23.58
N LEU A 19 0.77 1.80 23.62
CA LEU A 19 1.34 2.38 22.40
C LEU A 19 2.85 2.19 22.33
N PHE A 20 3.32 1.69 21.18
CA PHE A 20 4.72 1.51 20.88
C PHE A 20 5.12 2.29 19.64
N ARG A 21 6.42 2.59 19.53
CA ARG A 21 6.99 3.28 18.38
C ARG A 21 8.33 2.70 17.95
N TYR A 22 8.61 2.86 16.67
CA TYR A 22 9.91 2.60 16.04
C TYR A 22 10.47 3.90 15.50
N LYS A 23 11.76 4.15 15.74
CA LYS A 23 12.47 5.25 15.10
C LYS A 23 12.80 4.84 13.66
N ILE A 24 12.43 5.70 12.72
CA ILE A 24 12.69 5.47 11.30
C ILE A 24 13.51 6.58 10.68
N LYS A 25 14.23 6.24 9.62
CA LYS A 25 14.81 7.20 8.68
C LYS A 25 13.99 7.17 7.39
N LEU A 26 13.24 8.22 7.14
CA LEU A 26 12.46 8.36 5.91
C LEU A 26 13.41 8.37 4.70
N ILE A 27 13.12 7.53 3.71
CA ILE A 27 13.86 7.46 2.44
C ILE A 27 13.08 8.19 1.35
N LYS A 28 11.79 7.87 1.19
CA LYS A 28 10.93 8.46 0.15
C LYS A 28 9.47 8.47 0.59
N VAL A 29 8.76 9.54 0.28
CA VAL A 29 7.29 9.57 0.34
C VAL A 29 6.77 9.04 -1.00
N LEU A 30 6.05 7.92 -0.99
CA LEU A 30 5.48 7.31 -2.19
C LEU A 30 4.07 7.86 -2.48
N LYS A 31 3.26 8.04 -1.43
CA LYS A 31 1.93 8.66 -1.47
C LYS A 31 1.68 9.43 -0.18
N GLY A 32 1.29 10.71 -0.28
CA GLY A 32 0.98 11.56 0.86
C GLY A 32 1.24 13.04 0.60
N THR A 33 0.92 13.88 1.58
CA THR A 33 1.12 15.34 1.52
C THR A 33 2.56 15.72 1.91
N ASN A 34 2.90 17.02 1.81
CA ASN A 34 4.21 17.54 2.25
C ASN A 34 4.53 17.25 3.72
N TYR A 35 3.51 17.08 4.57
CA TYR A 35 3.70 16.69 5.97
C TYR A 35 4.45 15.36 6.11
N ALA A 36 4.29 14.43 5.16
CA ALA A 36 4.94 13.14 5.19
C ALA A 36 6.48 13.22 5.20
N LYS A 37 7.06 14.37 4.81
CA LYS A 37 8.52 14.62 4.87
C LYS A 37 9.04 14.81 6.30
N GLN A 38 8.17 15.05 7.27
CA GLN A 38 8.51 15.29 8.67
C GLN A 38 8.36 14.03 9.54
N ILE A 39 7.94 12.91 8.95
CA ILE A 39 7.72 11.64 9.67
C ILE A 39 9.04 11.13 10.24
N GLN A 40 9.07 10.88 11.54
CA GLN A 40 10.24 10.34 12.26
C GLN A 40 9.97 8.98 12.92
N TYR A 41 8.69 8.64 13.12
CA TYR A 41 8.28 7.44 13.84
C TYR A 41 7.19 6.66 13.10
N VAL A 42 7.20 5.36 13.35
CA VAL A 42 6.08 4.46 13.10
C VAL A 42 5.52 4.07 14.45
N TYR A 43 4.24 4.36 14.66
CA TYR A 43 3.47 4.00 15.84
C TYR A 43 2.67 2.74 15.57
N THR A 44 2.51 1.91 16.60
CA THR A 44 1.67 0.72 16.56
C THR A 44 1.13 0.45 17.95
N ASP A 45 -0.11 -0.03 18.00
CA ASP A 45 -0.69 -0.57 19.23
C ASP A 45 0.06 -1.84 19.68
N SER A 46 -0.13 -2.22 20.93
CA SER A 46 0.28 -3.47 21.55
C SER A 46 -0.86 -4.48 21.68
N SER A 47 -2.07 -4.09 21.29
CA SER A 47 -3.24 -4.96 21.19
C SER A 47 -3.14 -5.95 20.01
N SER A 48 -4.23 -6.66 19.72
CA SER A 48 -4.32 -7.71 18.71
C SER A 48 -4.00 -7.28 17.28
N CYS A 49 -4.07 -5.99 16.96
CA CYS A 49 -3.79 -5.47 15.61
C CYS A 49 -2.41 -4.80 15.50
N GLY A 50 -1.59 -4.86 16.55
CA GLY A 50 -0.25 -4.31 16.57
C GLY A 50 0.74 -5.10 15.73
N ILE A 51 1.76 -4.42 15.19
CA ILE A 51 2.80 -5.04 14.37
C ILE A 51 4.16 -5.05 15.06
N THR A 52 4.99 -6.02 14.69
CA THR A 52 6.41 -6.05 15.04
C THR A 52 7.26 -5.83 13.80
N LEU A 53 8.23 -4.92 13.89
CA LEU A 53 9.14 -4.59 12.80
C LEU A 53 10.58 -4.86 13.24
N ASP A 54 11.33 -5.57 12.40
CA ASP A 54 12.77 -5.68 12.51
C ASP A 54 13.46 -4.46 11.90
N GLN A 55 14.78 -4.36 12.11
CA GLN A 55 15.58 -3.35 11.42
C GLN A 55 15.65 -3.67 9.93
N GLY A 56 15.45 -2.66 9.09
CA GLY A 56 15.46 -2.84 7.64
C GLY A 56 14.61 -1.82 6.91
N ARG A 57 14.58 -1.93 5.58
CA ARG A 57 13.80 -1.04 4.72
C ARG A 57 12.39 -1.57 4.52
N TYR A 58 11.40 -0.73 4.69
CA TYR A 58 9.99 -1.09 4.57
C TYR A 58 9.22 -0.09 3.71
N VAL A 59 8.27 -0.62 2.93
CA VAL A 59 7.13 0.13 2.43
C VAL A 59 6.02 0.03 3.47
N LEU A 60 5.58 1.19 3.96
CA LEU A 60 4.56 1.30 5.01
C LEU A 60 3.41 2.18 4.52
N SER A 61 2.18 1.64 4.51
CA SER A 61 0.98 2.48 4.63
C SER A 61 0.65 2.72 6.08
N GLY A 62 -0.19 3.70 6.32
CA GLY A 62 -0.60 4.11 7.65
C GLY A 62 -1.24 5.47 7.58
N HIS A 63 -1.98 5.81 8.62
CA HIS A 63 -2.60 7.11 8.74
C HIS A 63 -1.71 8.04 9.57
N ARG A 64 -1.87 9.35 9.39
CA ARG A 64 -1.08 10.35 10.10
C ARG A 64 -1.37 10.27 11.59
N PHE A 65 -0.32 10.15 12.40
CA PHE A 65 -0.45 10.12 13.85
C PHE A 65 0.74 10.81 14.52
N LYS A 66 0.46 11.82 15.37
CA LYS A 66 1.47 12.64 16.05
C LYS A 66 2.53 13.21 15.09
N ASP A 67 3.79 12.85 15.26
CA ASP A 67 4.98 13.18 14.44
C ASP A 67 5.41 12.02 13.53
N GLY A 68 4.49 11.10 13.28
CA GLY A 68 4.72 9.89 12.51
C GLY A 68 3.47 9.39 11.79
N ILE A 69 3.43 8.08 11.60
CA ILE A 69 2.24 7.35 11.13
C ILE A 69 1.91 6.25 12.11
N GLU A 70 0.63 5.94 12.27
CA GLU A 70 0.19 4.72 12.95
C GLU A 70 -0.09 3.64 11.91
N VAL A 71 0.42 2.44 12.19
CA VAL A 71 0.41 1.28 11.30
C VAL A 71 -0.06 0.06 12.10
N GLY A 72 -1.03 -0.67 11.56
CA GLY A 72 -1.53 -1.92 12.14
C GLY A 72 -1.43 -3.10 11.18
N MET A 73 -1.99 -4.25 11.58
CA MET A 73 -1.96 -5.49 10.78
C MET A 73 -2.69 -5.38 9.43
N CYS A 74 -3.67 -4.48 9.30
CA CYS A 74 -4.41 -4.26 8.06
C CYS A 74 -3.72 -3.31 7.08
N ASP A 75 -2.65 -2.64 7.52
CA ASP A 75 -1.86 -1.76 6.68
C ASP A 75 -0.88 -2.55 5.79
N LEU A 76 -0.46 -1.91 4.71
CA LEU A 76 0.64 -2.40 3.88
C LEU A 76 1.94 -2.33 4.67
N VAL A 77 2.47 -3.49 5.05
CA VAL A 77 3.78 -3.64 5.69
C VAL A 77 4.60 -4.65 4.90
N LYS A 78 5.49 -4.15 4.02
CA LYS A 78 6.37 -5.02 3.21
C LYS A 78 7.83 -4.62 3.37
N GLN A 79 8.70 -5.60 3.59
CA GLN A 79 10.15 -5.39 3.51
C GLN A 79 10.52 -5.07 2.06
N TRP A 80 11.17 -3.93 1.87
CA TRP A 80 11.60 -3.44 0.56
C TRP A 80 12.49 -4.45 -0.15
N ASP A 81 13.38 -5.11 0.59
CA ASP A 81 14.37 -6.03 0.02
C ASP A 81 13.78 -7.40 -0.39
N LEU A 82 12.54 -7.68 0.01
CA LEU A 82 11.80 -8.89 -0.36
C LEU A 82 10.78 -8.66 -1.48
N LEU A 83 10.69 -7.44 -2.01
CA LEU A 83 9.80 -7.15 -3.13
C LEU A 83 10.32 -7.79 -4.41
N SER A 84 9.38 -8.29 -5.23
CA SER A 84 9.67 -8.67 -6.61
C SER A 84 10.09 -7.45 -7.45
N LEU A 85 10.69 -7.72 -8.61
CA LEU A 85 11.05 -6.66 -9.57
C LEU A 85 9.82 -5.82 -9.97
N THR A 86 8.71 -6.48 -10.27
CA THR A 86 7.42 -5.85 -10.60
C THR A 86 6.91 -4.94 -9.49
N GLU A 87 6.94 -5.40 -8.23
CA GLU A 87 6.51 -4.58 -7.10
C GLU A 87 7.41 -3.36 -6.89
N HIS A 88 8.72 -3.52 -7.06
CA HIS A 88 9.65 -2.39 -6.99
C HIS A 88 9.32 -1.32 -8.03
N GLU A 89 9.05 -1.69 -9.27
CA GLU A 89 8.65 -0.77 -10.33
C GLU A 89 7.32 -0.11 -10.01
N ASN A 90 6.35 -0.89 -9.54
CA ASN A 90 5.03 -0.38 -9.19
C ASN A 90 5.07 0.66 -8.07
N PHE A 91 5.83 0.42 -7.00
CA PHE A 91 6.00 1.40 -5.92
C PHE A 91 6.81 2.62 -6.35
N LYS A 92 7.76 2.48 -7.28
CA LYS A 92 8.56 3.60 -7.76
C LYS A 92 7.75 4.57 -8.61
N GLN A 93 6.87 4.06 -9.47
CA GLN A 93 6.21 4.87 -10.50
C GLN A 93 4.77 4.46 -10.81
N THR A 94 4.50 3.18 -11.08
CA THR A 94 3.22 2.75 -11.68
C THR A 94 2.02 3.07 -10.81
N TYR A 95 2.07 2.79 -9.51
CA TYR A 95 0.95 3.07 -8.60
C TYR A 95 0.64 4.57 -8.45
N LYS A 96 1.61 5.45 -8.75
CA LYS A 96 1.34 6.89 -8.77
C LYS A 96 0.45 7.27 -9.95
N MET A 97 0.58 6.60 -11.09
CA MET A 97 -0.23 6.85 -12.29
C MET A 97 -1.68 6.41 -12.11
N GLY A 98 -1.92 5.38 -11.29
CA GLY A 98 -3.26 4.86 -11.00
C GLY A 98 -4.03 5.61 -9.90
N CYS A 99 -3.51 6.71 -9.35
CA CYS A 99 -4.16 7.40 -8.23
C CYS A 99 -5.53 8.01 -8.57
N ASP A 100 -5.83 8.20 -9.86
CA ASP A 100 -7.13 8.69 -10.35
C ASP A 100 -8.11 7.54 -10.68
N CYS A 101 -7.72 6.30 -10.41
CA CYS A 101 -8.56 5.11 -10.51
C CYS A 101 -8.91 4.58 -9.12
N THR A 102 -10.09 3.98 -9.01
CA THR A 102 -10.58 3.31 -7.80
C THR A 102 -10.40 1.81 -7.96
N ILE A 103 -9.89 1.15 -6.92
CA ILE A 103 -9.95 -0.31 -6.82
C ILE A 103 -11.10 -0.65 -5.88
N SER A 104 -12.08 -1.39 -6.35
CA SER A 104 -13.15 -1.94 -5.52
C SER A 104 -12.95 -3.43 -5.30
N THR A 105 -13.38 -3.93 -4.15
CA THR A 105 -13.33 -5.36 -3.85
C THR A 105 -14.66 -6.00 -4.14
N CYS A 106 -14.65 -7.17 -4.75
CA CYS A 106 -15.84 -7.96 -5.04
C CYS A 106 -15.69 -9.38 -4.47
N SER A 107 -16.71 -9.83 -3.75
CA SER A 107 -16.77 -11.14 -3.08
C SER A 107 -17.87 -12.06 -3.63
N GLY A 108 -18.65 -11.63 -4.62
CA GLY A 108 -19.73 -12.39 -5.24
C GLY A 108 -19.82 -12.16 -6.75
N SER A 109 -19.89 -13.24 -7.51
CA SER A 109 -20.00 -13.18 -8.98
C SER A 109 -21.42 -12.81 -9.42
N PRO A 110 -21.59 -11.97 -10.47
CA PRO A 110 -20.56 -11.40 -11.34
C PRO A 110 -19.92 -10.12 -10.77
N CYS A 111 -18.60 -10.01 -10.91
CA CYS A 111 -17.81 -8.86 -10.47
C CYS A 111 -17.62 -7.89 -11.64
N CYS A 112 -18.46 -6.85 -11.70
CA CYS A 112 -18.44 -5.87 -12.80
C CYS A 112 -18.11 -4.46 -12.31
N PRO A 113 -17.22 -3.71 -13.01
CA PRO A 113 -17.00 -2.31 -12.73
C PRO A 113 -18.30 -1.52 -12.81
N GLN A 114 -18.55 -0.66 -11.84
CA GLN A 114 -19.73 0.22 -11.80
C GLN A 114 -19.46 1.56 -12.48
N SER A 115 -18.19 1.86 -12.79
CA SER A 115 -17.80 3.08 -13.49
C SER A 115 -16.55 2.88 -14.35
N LYS A 116 -16.34 3.78 -15.32
CA LYS A 116 -15.10 3.84 -16.12
C LYS A 116 -13.85 4.15 -15.30
N ASN A 117 -14.00 4.58 -14.05
CA ASN A 117 -12.87 4.97 -13.18
C ASN A 117 -12.47 3.85 -12.21
N GLU A 118 -12.90 2.62 -12.45
CA GLU A 118 -12.82 1.54 -11.46
C GLU A 118 -12.24 0.26 -12.04
N CYS A 119 -11.34 -0.38 -11.29
CA CYS A 119 -10.97 -1.78 -11.50
C CYS A 119 -11.52 -2.62 -10.35
N VAL A 120 -12.15 -3.75 -10.67
CA VAL A 120 -12.70 -4.66 -9.68
C VAL A 120 -11.66 -5.71 -9.32
N TRP A 121 -11.37 -5.83 -8.03
CA TRP A 121 -10.50 -6.85 -7.47
C TRP A 121 -11.33 -7.98 -6.86
N GLU A 122 -11.25 -9.16 -7.47
CA GLU A 122 -11.79 -10.39 -6.89
C GLU A 122 -10.90 -10.85 -5.74
N THR A 123 -11.41 -10.79 -4.51
CA THR A 123 -10.61 -11.02 -3.29
C THR A 123 -10.10 -12.46 -3.15
N ASN A 124 -10.61 -13.39 -3.96
CA ASN A 124 -10.20 -14.80 -3.99
C ASN A 124 -9.23 -15.13 -5.13
N SER A 125 -8.80 -14.14 -5.93
CA SER A 125 -7.86 -14.39 -7.03
C SER A 125 -6.39 -14.33 -6.54
N PRO A 126 -5.66 -15.45 -6.58
CA PRO A 126 -4.25 -15.50 -6.18
C PRO A 126 -3.33 -14.68 -7.10
N ASP A 127 -3.81 -14.28 -8.28
CA ASP A 127 -3.01 -13.66 -9.33
C ASP A 127 -2.90 -12.12 -9.23
N SER A 128 -3.60 -11.49 -8.28
CA SER A 128 -3.63 -10.01 -8.16
C SER A 128 -2.32 -9.33 -7.74
N LEU A 129 -1.29 -10.10 -7.36
CA LEU A 129 -0.02 -9.59 -6.83
C LEU A 129 0.88 -8.99 -7.92
N GLY A 130 0.84 -7.67 -8.11
CA GLY A 130 1.73 -6.96 -9.05
C GLY A 130 0.99 -6.28 -10.21
N TYR A 131 -0.32 -6.43 -10.28
CA TYR A 131 -1.17 -5.66 -11.17
C TYR A 131 -1.29 -4.22 -10.68
N ALA A 132 -1.52 -3.29 -11.60
CA ALA A 132 -1.86 -1.90 -11.31
C ALA A 132 -3.15 -1.52 -12.05
N CYS A 133 -4.04 -0.81 -11.36
CA CYS A 133 -5.22 -0.23 -11.99
C CYS A 133 -4.85 1.13 -12.59
N LEU A 134 -4.85 1.25 -13.91
CA LEU A 134 -4.35 2.43 -14.63
C LEU A 134 -5.40 2.95 -15.62
N ARG A 135 -5.40 4.26 -15.85
CA ARG A 135 -6.25 4.90 -16.85
C ARG A 135 -5.60 4.84 -18.22
N ASP A 136 -6.34 4.35 -19.21
CA ASP A 136 -5.93 4.31 -20.62
C ASP A 136 -6.21 5.63 -21.35
N SER A 137 -5.93 5.66 -22.65
CA SER A 137 -6.19 6.83 -23.52
C SER A 137 -7.66 7.15 -23.73
N ASP A 138 -8.55 6.17 -23.57
CA ASP A 138 -10.01 6.34 -23.69
C ASP A 138 -10.65 6.82 -22.38
N GLY A 139 -9.82 7.01 -21.34
CA GLY A 139 -10.24 7.46 -20.03
C GLY A 139 -10.87 6.36 -19.19
N ILE A 140 -10.63 5.08 -19.51
CA ILE A 140 -11.12 3.92 -18.77
C ILE A 140 -10.00 3.37 -17.90
N CYS A 141 -10.32 3.01 -16.66
CA CYS A 141 -9.40 2.35 -15.74
C CYS A 141 -9.47 0.83 -15.93
N SER A 142 -8.33 0.20 -16.14
CA SER A 142 -8.22 -1.25 -16.37
C SER A 142 -6.99 -1.85 -15.69
N TRP A 143 -7.00 -3.16 -15.48
CA TRP A 143 -5.87 -3.88 -14.88
C TRP A 143 -4.71 -3.98 -15.87
N TYR A 144 -3.53 -3.54 -15.44
CA TYR A 144 -2.29 -3.58 -16.19
C TYR A 144 -1.26 -4.47 -15.50
N TRP A 145 -0.59 -5.34 -16.27
CA TRP A 145 0.54 -6.16 -15.82
C TRP A 145 1.78 -5.91 -16.70
N PRO A 146 2.98 -5.71 -16.13
CA PRO A 146 4.17 -5.40 -16.92
C PRO A 146 4.70 -6.51 -17.83
N SER A 147 4.36 -7.80 -17.61
CA SER A 147 4.99 -8.93 -18.32
C SER A 147 4.07 -9.89 -19.10
N SER A 148 2.79 -9.61 -19.31
CA SER A 148 1.91 -10.48 -20.10
C SER A 148 0.63 -9.76 -20.56
N LYS A 149 0.15 -10.21 -21.73
CA LYS A 149 -0.94 -9.63 -22.51
C LYS A 149 -2.24 -9.55 -21.71
N VAL A 150 -2.99 -8.49 -22.02
CA VAL A 150 -4.38 -8.28 -21.62
C VAL A 150 -5.17 -9.54 -21.97
N ASP A 151 -5.67 -10.25 -20.96
CA ASP A 151 -6.79 -11.17 -21.18
C ASP A 151 -8.02 -10.29 -21.35
N GLU A 152 -8.43 -10.19 -22.61
CA GLU A 152 -9.70 -9.59 -23.02
C GLU A 152 -10.83 -10.58 -22.71
N ASP A 153 -11.95 -10.01 -22.24
CA ASP A 153 -13.25 -10.63 -22.00
C ASP A 153 -13.47 -11.52 -20.76
N THR A 154 -14.05 -10.90 -19.74
CA THR A 154 -15.31 -11.43 -19.20
C THR A 154 -16.37 -10.33 -19.34
N MET A 155 -17.25 -10.54 -20.32
CA MET A 155 -18.25 -9.60 -20.80
C MET A 155 -19.29 -9.30 -19.69
N CYS A 156 -19.19 -8.13 -19.07
CA CYS A 156 -20.32 -7.52 -18.38
C CYS A 156 -21.14 -6.77 -19.45
N ILE A 157 -22.38 -7.23 -19.67
CA ILE A 157 -23.34 -6.68 -20.65
C ILE A 157 -23.73 -5.24 -20.28
#